data_AF-A0A418NPM8-F1
#
_entry.id   AF-A0A418NPM8-F1
#
_cell.length_a   1.000
_cell.length_b   1.000
_cell.length_c   1.000
_cell.angle_alpha   90.00
_cell.angle_beta   90.00
_cell.angle_gamma   90.00
#
_symmetry.space_group_name_H-M   'P 1'
#
loop_
_entity.id
_entity.type
_entity.pdbx_description
1 polymer ?
#
loop_
_entity_poly.entity_id
_entity_poly.type
_entity_poly.pdbx_seq_one_letter_code
_entity_poly.pdbx_strand_id
1 'polypeptide(L)'
;MVEPGDPIERRGEYRTLIAAFAIWAVHFTTCYGAVLVFPEQQIARWIAIVAMIAAAGALVGWGLRLGKPRSPFALGALGLAMSGVVFGTFPAFVG
;
A
#
# COMPACT_ATOMS: atom_id res chain seq x y z
N MET A 1 13.97 -16.18 20.71
CA MET A 1 14.50 -14.85 20.35
C MET A 1 13.54 -13.83 20.92
N VAL A 2 14.01 -12.94 21.82
CA VAL A 2 13.16 -11.89 22.40
C VAL A 2 13.17 -10.71 21.43
N GLU A 3 12.03 -10.40 20.83
CA GLU A 3 11.90 -9.22 19.96
C GLU A 3 12.07 -7.94 20.79
N PRO A 4 12.98 -7.04 20.40
CA PRO A 4 13.21 -5.79 21.12
C PRO A 4 12.02 -4.82 20.97
N GLY A 5 11.66 -4.12 22.05
CA GLY A 5 10.62 -3.08 22.08
C GLY A 5 9.55 -3.28 23.16
N ASP A 6 8.97 -2.18 23.66
CA ASP A 6 7.90 -2.23 24.67
C ASP A 6 6.61 -2.81 24.03
N PRO A 7 5.78 -3.62 24.74
CA PRO A 7 4.59 -4.25 24.17
C PRO A 7 3.62 -3.29 23.47
N ILE A 8 3.55 -2.04 23.94
CA ILE A 8 2.67 -1.00 23.41
C ILE A 8 3.16 -0.52 22.04
N GLU A 9 4.46 -0.30 21.89
CA GLU A 9 5.08 0.16 20.64
C GLU A 9 4.93 -0.90 19.53
N ARG A 10 5.15 -2.18 19.88
CA ARG A 10 4.93 -3.33 18.99
C ARG A 10 3.53 -3.37 18.40
N ARG A 11 2.50 -3.08 19.20
CA ARG A 11 1.10 -3.08 18.73
C ARG A 11 0.84 -2.02 17.65
N GLY A 12 1.48 -0.86 17.76
CA GLY A 12 1.37 0.20 16.73
C GLY A 12 2.08 -0.17 15.43
N GLU A 13 3.24 -0.81 15.53
CA GLU A 13 4.03 -1.29 14.39
C GLU A 13 3.28 -2.40 13.64
N TYR A 14 2.81 -3.45 14.32
CA TYR A 14 2.04 -4.52 13.67
C TYR A 14 0.77 -4.00 12.99
N ARG A 15 0.07 -3.04 13.60
CA ARG A 15 -1.11 -2.42 12.97
C ARG A 15 -0.73 -1.67 11.70
N THR A 16 0.42 -1.01 11.68
CA THR A 16 0.91 -0.29 10.49
C THR A 16 1.35 -1.24 9.40
N LEU A 17 2.06 -2.31 9.76
CA LEU A 17 2.40 -3.41 8.87
C LEU A 17 1.16 -4.00 8.21
N ILE A 18 0.18 -4.42 9.01
CA ILE A 18 -1.08 -4.99 8.51
C ILE A 18 -1.80 -3.99 7.62
N ALA A 19 -1.93 -2.73 8.03
CA ALA A 19 -2.60 -1.71 7.23
C ALA A 19 -1.90 -1.45 5.89
N ALA A 20 -0.57 -1.31 5.90
CA ALA A 20 0.22 -1.05 4.70
C ALA A 20 0.07 -2.17 3.67
N PHE A 21 0.24 -3.43 4.11
CA PHE A 21 0.11 -4.58 3.21
C PHE A 21 -1.34 -4.86 2.82
N ALA A 22 -2.32 -4.59 3.68
CA ALA A 22 -3.74 -4.71 3.30
C ALA A 22 -4.10 -3.69 2.21
N ILE A 23 -3.68 -2.43 2.34
CA ILE A 23 -3.91 -1.39 1.32
C ILE A 23 -3.26 -1.80 -0.01
N TRP A 24 -2.00 -2.26 0.04
CA TRP A 24 -1.31 -2.76 -1.14
C TRP A 24 -2.02 -3.98 -1.76
N ALA A 25 -2.45 -4.96 -0.97
CA ALA A 25 -3.11 -6.15 -1.47
C ALA A 25 -4.46 -5.83 -2.12
N VAL A 26 -5.22 -4.89 -1.57
CA VAL A 26 -6.48 -4.40 -2.17
C VAL A 26 -6.19 -3.70 -3.50
N HIS A 27 -5.17 -2.85 -3.56
CA HIS A 27 -4.74 -2.21 -4.81
C HIS A 27 -4.35 -3.26 -5.87
N PHE A 28 -3.48 -4.20 -5.52
CA PHE A 28 -3.03 -5.26 -6.42
C PHE A 28 -4.22 -6.08 -6.96
N THR A 29 -5.10 -6.54 -6.07
CA THR A 29 -6.26 -7.35 -6.45
C THR A 29 -7.22 -6.56 -7.35
N THR A 30 -7.40 -5.27 -7.09
CA THR A 30 -8.23 -4.40 -7.93
C THR A 30 -7.64 -4.24 -9.33
N CYS A 31 -6.34 -3.94 -9.44
CA CYS A 31 -5.66 -3.79 -10.73
C CYS A 31 -5.65 -5.11 -11.51
N TYR A 32 -5.29 -6.22 -10.85
CA TYR A 32 -5.26 -7.53 -11.46
C TYR A 32 -6.65 -7.97 -11.92
N GLY A 33 -7.66 -7.81 -11.06
CA GLY A 33 -9.05 -8.10 -11.40
C GLY A 33 -9.57 -7.26 -12.56
N ALA A 34 -9.21 -5.98 -12.63
CA ALA A 34 -9.62 -5.11 -13.73
C ALA A 34 -9.11 -5.61 -15.09
N VAL A 35 -7.86 -6.08 -15.17
CA VAL A 35 -7.30 -6.65 -16.41
C VAL A 35 -7.97 -7.97 -16.78
N LEU A 36 -8.33 -8.81 -15.80
CA LEU A 36 -9.06 -10.05 -16.05
C LEU A 36 -10.49 -9.82 -16.57
N VAL A 37 -11.18 -8.79 -16.06
CA VAL A 37 -12.56 -8.48 -16.43
C VAL A 37 -12.64 -7.67 -17.72
N PHE A 38 -11.70 -6.75 -17.94
CA PHE A 38 -11.68 -5.82 -19.08
C PHE A 38 -10.36 -5.92 -19.87
N PRO A 39 -10.09 -7.07 -20.53
CA PRO A 39 -8.83 -7.29 -21.22
C PRO A 39 -8.65 -6.31 -22.38
N GLU A 40 -7.46 -5.73 -22.53
CA GLU A 40 -7.09 -4.76 -23.58
C GLU A 40 -7.97 -3.50 -23.65
N GLN A 41 -8.83 -3.27 -22.65
CA GLN A 41 -9.72 -2.13 -22.64
C GLN A 41 -9.14 -0.97 -21.83
N GLN A 42 -9.36 0.24 -22.33
CA GLN A 42 -8.91 1.46 -21.67
C GLN A 42 -9.49 1.63 -20.25
N ILE A 43 -10.64 1.03 -19.96
CA ILE A 43 -11.26 1.06 -18.65
C ILE A 43 -10.38 0.42 -17.55
N ALA A 44 -9.65 -0.67 -17.86
CA ALA A 44 -8.74 -1.29 -16.90
C ALA A 44 -7.60 -0.34 -16.49
N ARG A 45 -7.10 0.46 -17.44
CA ARG A 45 -6.07 1.49 -17.18
C ARG A 45 -6.60 2.57 -16.25
N TRP A 46 -7.82 3.07 -16.48
CA TRP A 46 -8.44 4.07 -15.62
C TRP A 46 -8.68 3.54 -14.21
N ILE A 47 -9.14 2.28 -14.07
CA ILE A 47 -9.32 1.63 -12.77
C ILE A 47 -7.98 1.59 -12.01
N ALA A 48 -6.90 1.18 -12.68
CA ALA A 48 -5.58 1.10 -12.06
C ALA A 48 -5.08 2.48 -11.57
N ILE A 49 -5.26 3.54 -12.36
CA ILE A 49 -4.86 4.91 -11.99
C ILE A 49 -5.66 5.40 -10.77
N VAL A 50 -6.98 5.21 -10.75
CA VAL A 50 -7.82 5.62 -9.62
C VAL A 50 -7.46 4.82 -8.36
N ALA A 51 -7.26 3.51 -8.50
CA ALA A 51 -6.84 2.64 -7.40
C ALA A 51 -5.49 3.07 -6.83
N MET A 52 -4.53 3.46 -7.68
CA MET A 52 -3.23 3.98 -7.26
C MET A 52 -3.37 5.24 -6.41
N ILE A 53 -4.13 6.22 -6.87
CA ILE A 53 -4.35 7.49 -6.15
C ILE A 53 -4.99 7.21 -4.79
N ALA A 54 -6.01 6.35 -4.75
CA ALA A 54 -6.68 5.97 -3.50
C ALA A 54 -5.74 5.25 -2.53
N ALA A 55 -4.97 4.27 -3.00
CA ALA A 55 -4.04 3.52 -2.19
C ALA A 55 -2.87 4.38 -1.68
N ALA A 56 -2.30 5.22 -2.53
CA ALA A 56 -1.26 6.17 -2.15
C ALA A 56 -1.78 7.16 -1.08
N GLY A 57 -2.97 7.72 -1.29
CA GLY A 57 -3.62 8.59 -0.31
C GLY A 57 -3.86 7.89 1.03
N ALA A 58 -4.30 6.62 1.01
CA ALA A 58 -4.50 5.83 2.22
C ALA A 58 -3.19 5.56 2.97
N LEU A 59 -2.10 5.20 2.27
CA LEU A 59 -0.78 4.97 2.87
C LEU A 59 -0.19 6.26 3.47
N VAL A 60 -0.28 7.39 2.75
CA VAL A 60 0.14 8.71 3.24
C VAL A 60 -0.69 9.10 4.46
N GLY A 61 -2.00 8.98 4.37
CA GLY A 61 -2.92 9.28 5.47
C GLY A 61 -2.64 8.43 6.70
N TRP A 62 -2.27 7.16 6.53
CA TRP A 62 -1.85 6.30 7.64
C TRP A 62 -0.51 6.76 8.24
N GLY A 63 0.49 7.05 7.41
CA GLY A 63 1.79 7.55 7.85
C GLY A 63 1.73 8.87 8.63
N LEU A 64 0.80 9.75 8.27
CA LEU A 64 0.54 11.00 8.98
C LEU A 64 -0.07 10.80 10.38
N ARG A 65 -0.75 9.68 10.61
CA ARG A 65 -1.36 9.33 11.92
C ARG A 65 -0.40 8.63 12.88
N LEU A 66 0.83 8.30 12.43
CA LEU A 66 1.82 7.67 13.29
C LEU A 66 2.32 8.65 14.36
N GLY A 67 2.34 8.20 15.62
CA GLY A 67 2.97 8.90 16.72
C GLY A 67 4.47 9.12 16.48
N LYS A 68 5.04 10.17 17.09
CA LYS A 68 6.49 10.42 17.09
C LYS A 68 7.08 9.87 18.41
N PRO A 69 8.27 9.23 18.39
CA PRO A 69 9.13 8.97 17.23
C PRO A 69 8.58 7.86 16.31
N ARG A 70 8.82 8.00 15.01
CA ARG A 70 8.33 7.02 14.02
C ARG A 70 9.26 5.82 13.96
N SER A 71 8.70 4.63 14.16
CA SER A 71 9.44 3.38 14.02
C SER A 71 9.99 3.20 12.60
N PRO A 72 11.29 2.86 12.44
CA PRO A 72 11.88 2.54 11.15
C PRO A 72 11.18 1.37 10.45
N PHE A 73 10.70 0.36 11.20
CA PHE A 73 9.97 -0.77 10.64
C PHE A 73 8.62 -0.35 10.05
N ALA A 74 7.88 0.51 10.77
CA ALA A 74 6.61 1.04 10.29
C ALA A 74 6.80 1.89 9.01
N LEU A 75 7.85 2.72 8.97
CA LEU A 75 8.20 3.51 7.78
C LEU A 75 8.63 2.62 6.61
N GLY A 76 9.44 1.59 6.87
CA GLY A 76 9.85 0.62 5.87
C GLY A 76 8.66 -0.11 5.24
N ALA A 77 7.69 -0.55 6.05
CA ALA A 77 6.47 -1.21 5.57
C ALA A 77 5.62 -0.26 4.70
N LEU A 78 5.42 0.98 5.13
CA LEU A 78 4.70 1.99 4.34
C LEU A 78 5.41 2.32 3.03
N GLY A 79 6.73 2.47 3.07
CA GLY A 79 7.56 2.72 1.89
C GLY A 79 7.48 1.58 0.89
N LEU A 80 7.62 0.34 1.35
CA LEU A 80 7.54 -0.85 0.49
C LEU A 80 6.15 -1.00 -0.14
N ALA A 81 5.08 -0.82 0.65
CA ALA A 81 3.71 -0.85 0.14
C ALA A 81 3.49 0.26 -0.92
N MET A 82 4.01 1.47 -0.68
CA MET A 82 3.92 2.58 -1.62
C MET A 82 4.67 2.27 -2.92
N SER A 83 5.88 1.73 -2.85
CA SER A 83 6.62 1.29 -4.03
C SER A 83 5.84 0.23 -4.80
N GLY A 84 5.25 -0.74 -4.11
CA GLY A 84 4.38 -1.76 -4.71
C GLY A 84 3.18 -1.17 -5.46
N VAL A 85 2.52 -0.15 -4.88
CA VAL A 85 1.41 0.56 -5.53
C VAL A 85 1.88 1.31 -6.78
N VAL A 86 2.99 2.05 -6.70
CA VAL A 86 3.53 2.85 -7.81
C VAL A 86 3.98 1.95 -8.96
N PHE A 87 4.85 0.97 -8.69
CA PHE A 87 5.35 0.07 -9.73
C PHE A 87 4.28 -0.90 -10.24
N GLY A 88 3.35 -1.31 -9.39
CA GLY A 88 2.21 -2.14 -9.81
C GLY A 88 1.23 -1.42 -10.74
N THR A 89 1.21 -0.09 -10.73
CA THR A 89 0.38 0.72 -11.65
C THR A 89 1.13 1.11 -12.92
N PHE A 90 2.44 0.89 -12.99
CA PHE A 90 3.27 1.33 -14.12
C PHE A 90 2.74 0.91 -15.51
N PRO A 91 2.27 -0.34 -15.73
CA PRO A 91 1.71 -0.74 -17.03
C PRO A 91 0.57 0.16 -17.52
N ALA A 92 -0.27 0.68 -16.61
CA ALA A 92 -1.37 1.56 -17.00
C ALA A 92 -0.91 2.87 -17.67
N PHE A 93 0.33 3.31 -17.40
CA PHE A 93 0.90 4.53 -17.97
C PHE A 93 1.62 4.28 -19.31
N VAL A 94 2.31 3.15 -19.46
CA VAL A 94 3.13 2.87 -20.65
C VAL A 94 2.38 2.19 -21.79
N GLY A 95 1.22 1.57 -21.50
CA GLY A 95 0.49 0.77 -22.48
C GLY A 95 0.98 -0.67 -22.42
#